data_AF-A0A497HAS3-F1
#
_entry.id   AF-A0A497HAS3-F1
#
_cell.length_a   1.000
_cell.length_b   1.000
_cell.length_c   1.000
_cell.angle_alpha   90.00
_cell.angle_beta   90.00
_cell.angle_gamma   90.00
#
_symmetry.space_group_name_H-M   'P 1'
#
loop_
_entity.id
_entity.type
_entity.pdbx_description
1 polymer ?
#
loop_
_entity_poly.entity_id
_entity_poly.type
_entity_poly.pdbx_seq_one_letter_code
_entity_poly.pdbx_strand_id
1 'polypeptide(L)'
;MPRPDRVRLRRIKRFERLNTITAQRQVQIRKSISAKDAKAVSMLKALRFRLKELHDTIAKDVIYVRSVERRKALLEIAYFANAVRYDAERLIAMYEQNMLQNYGIDALEKHFKQLIESAKAGMSGIVKPVDSLTHELARHYYAPMHPTVHHFTANMLRLTDLTMQFLKDMKAEFYTGYKVDLKDLASPFTRVANVLLQLAEFLELLMRKKGRREKVRKKARGHYGIVHYDEPVHTIVDVNLIPVDELPLNTILGNTYEFARHKAMSLGKPELATKFMALGVYIIPERKVFKKESFERDALLSYTFRVRKHTYW
;
A
#
# COMPACT_ATOMS: atom_id res chain seq x y z
N MET A 1 -66.00 6.89 23.60
CA MET A 1 -64.72 6.57 22.93
C MET A 1 -64.57 7.47 21.70
N PRO A 2 -63.51 8.29 21.58
CA PRO A 2 -63.35 9.15 20.41
C PRO A 2 -63.03 8.29 19.17
N ARG A 3 -63.71 8.56 18.05
CA ARG A 3 -63.51 7.83 16.79
C ARG A 3 -62.06 8.02 16.31
N PRO A 4 -61.34 6.94 15.95
CA PRO A 4 -59.98 7.09 15.42
C PRO A 4 -60.08 7.82 14.08
N ASP A 5 -59.33 8.92 14.01
CA ASP A 5 -59.37 9.90 12.94
C ASP A 5 -58.81 9.28 11.63
N ARG A 6 -59.69 8.60 10.88
CA ARG A 6 -59.35 7.78 9.69
C ARG A 6 -58.55 8.58 8.64
N VAL A 7 -58.75 9.90 8.59
CA VAL A 7 -58.05 10.82 7.71
C VAL A 7 -56.57 10.97 8.11
N ARG A 8 -56.28 11.08 9.41
CA ARG A 8 -54.92 11.16 9.94
C ARG A 8 -54.13 9.88 9.67
N LEU A 9 -54.73 8.72 9.92
CA LEU A 9 -54.11 7.40 9.64
C LEU A 9 -53.81 7.20 8.15
N ARG A 10 -54.69 7.66 7.25
CA ARG A 10 -54.45 7.62 5.79
C ARG A 10 -53.29 8.54 5.37
N ARG A 11 -53.18 9.73 5.97
CA ARG A 11 -52.06 10.66 5.71
C ARG A 11 -50.73 10.07 6.18
N ILE A 12 -50.68 9.47 7.36
CA ILE A 12 -49.48 8.80 7.90
C ILE A 12 -49.04 7.68 6.95
N LYS A 13 -49.95 6.76 6.58
CA LYS A 13 -49.65 5.67 5.64
C LYS A 13 -49.22 6.16 4.26
N ARG A 14 -49.74 7.31 3.80
CA ARG A 14 -49.33 7.91 2.52
C ARG A 14 -47.94 8.53 2.60
N PHE A 15 -47.61 9.18 3.72
CA PHE A 15 -46.27 9.70 3.99
C PHE A 15 -45.23 8.58 4.12
N GLU A 16 -45.56 7.50 4.83
CA GLU A 16 -44.69 6.32 4.94
C GLU A 16 -44.43 5.70 3.57
N ARG A 17 -45.46 5.54 2.73
CA ARG A 17 -45.30 5.06 1.34
C ARG A 17 -44.47 6.00 0.47
N LEU A 18 -44.65 7.31 0.62
CA LEU A 18 -43.84 8.28 -0.12
C LEU A 18 -42.38 8.19 0.30
N ASN A 19 -42.11 8.13 1.60
CA ASN A 19 -40.77 8.01 2.17
C ASN A 19 -40.06 6.73 1.69
N THR A 20 -40.75 5.59 1.66
CA THR A 20 -40.17 4.34 1.17
C THR A 20 -39.86 4.39 -0.32
N ILE A 21 -40.73 5.01 -1.14
CA ILE A 21 -40.50 5.20 -2.58
C ILE A 21 -39.30 6.13 -2.82
N THR A 22 -39.19 7.24 -2.09
CA THR A 22 -38.02 8.14 -2.19
C THR A 22 -36.74 7.46 -1.75
N ALA A 23 -36.76 6.67 -0.67
CA ALA A 23 -35.60 5.92 -0.21
C ALA A 23 -35.16 4.88 -1.25
N GLN A 24 -36.10 4.15 -1.86
CA GLN A 24 -35.81 3.20 -2.93
C GLN A 24 -35.22 3.88 -4.18
N ARG A 25 -35.75 5.04 -4.58
CA ARG A 25 -35.19 5.84 -5.67
C ARG A 25 -33.78 6.32 -5.36
N GLN A 26 -33.52 6.81 -4.15
CA GLN A 26 -32.18 7.22 -3.72
C GLN A 26 -31.19 6.05 -3.78
N VAL A 27 -31.58 4.86 -3.33
CA VAL A 27 -30.76 3.65 -3.41
C VAL A 27 -30.47 3.26 -4.86
N GLN A 28 -31.47 3.31 -5.75
CA GLN A 28 -31.27 3.01 -7.17
C GLN A 28 -30.34 4.00 -7.85
N ILE A 29 -30.52 5.30 -7.59
CA ILE A 29 -29.64 6.37 -8.10
C ILE A 29 -28.21 6.13 -7.62
N ARG A 30 -27.99 5.89 -6.32
CA ARG A 30 -26.67 5.56 -5.76
C ARG A 30 -26.04 4.34 -6.42
N LYS A 31 -26.80 3.24 -6.63
CA LYS A 31 -26.31 2.05 -7.33
C LYS A 31 -25.89 2.36 -8.77
N SER A 32 -26.66 3.17 -9.48
CA SER A 32 -26.33 3.57 -10.86
C SER A 32 -25.09 4.46 -10.94
N ILE A 33 -24.90 5.36 -9.97
CA ILE A 33 -23.71 6.22 -9.87
C ILE A 33 -22.49 5.35 -9.56
N SER A 34 -22.58 4.48 -8.55
CA SER A 34 -21.52 3.53 -8.18
C SER A 34 -21.11 2.62 -9.35
N ALA A 35 -22.07 2.11 -10.14
CA ALA A 35 -21.77 1.31 -11.32
C ALA A 35 -21.05 2.10 -12.43
N LYS A 36 -21.42 3.37 -12.63
CA LYS A 36 -20.72 4.27 -13.57
C LYS A 36 -19.30 4.57 -13.10
N ASP A 37 -19.12 4.83 -11.81
CA ASP A 37 -17.82 5.10 -11.19
C ASP A 37 -16.90 3.88 -11.28
N ALA A 38 -17.41 2.68 -10.97
CA ALA A 38 -16.67 1.43 -11.08
C ALA A 38 -16.19 1.19 -12.53
N LYS A 39 -17.04 1.50 -13.52
CA LYS A 39 -16.68 1.42 -14.95
C LYS A 39 -15.65 2.49 -15.34
N ALA A 40 -15.76 3.71 -14.81
CA ALA A 40 -14.77 4.76 -15.04
C ALA A 40 -13.39 4.37 -14.50
N VAL A 41 -13.33 3.83 -13.27
CA VAL A 41 -12.08 3.36 -12.67
C VAL A 41 -11.48 2.17 -13.43
N SER A 42 -12.28 1.22 -13.89
CA SER A 42 -11.77 0.10 -14.68
C SER A 42 -11.16 0.57 -16.00
N MET A 43 -11.79 1.55 -16.66
CA MET A 43 -11.25 2.19 -17.86
C MET A 43 -9.97 2.98 -17.58
N LEU A 44 -9.89 3.72 -16.48
CA LEU A 44 -8.67 4.43 -16.06
C LEU A 44 -7.51 3.47 -15.75
N LYS A 45 -7.78 2.33 -15.10
CA LYS A 45 -6.79 1.28 -14.85
C LYS A 45 -6.27 0.67 -16.16
N ALA A 46 -7.17 0.41 -17.12
CA ALA A 46 -6.79 -0.08 -18.44
C ALA A 46 -5.96 0.95 -19.23
N LEU A 47 -6.35 2.23 -19.16
CA LEU A 47 -5.64 3.34 -19.79
C LEU A 47 -4.23 3.50 -19.19
N ARG A 48 -4.09 3.48 -17.86
CA ARG A 48 -2.81 3.51 -17.16
C ARG A 48 -1.89 2.37 -17.62
N PHE A 49 -2.42 1.17 -17.77
CA PHE A 49 -1.65 0.01 -18.22
C PHE A 49 -1.15 0.20 -19.66
N ARG A 50 -2.03 0.63 -20.58
CA ARG A 50 -1.66 0.90 -21.98
C ARG A 50 -0.64 2.02 -22.12
N LEU A 51 -0.77 3.11 -21.36
CA LEU A 51 0.20 4.20 -21.36
C LEU A 51 1.57 3.75 -20.85
N LYS A 52 1.60 2.84 -19.87
CA LYS A 52 2.85 2.22 -19.42
C LYS A 52 3.47 1.34 -20.51
N GLU A 53 2.69 0.51 -21.19
CA GLU A 53 3.19 -0.31 -22.30
C GLU A 53 3.77 0.56 -23.42
N LEU A 54 3.06 1.63 -23.78
CA LEU A 54 3.51 2.58 -24.78
C LEU A 54 4.84 3.24 -24.37
N HIS A 55 4.96 3.69 -23.12
CA HIS A 55 6.20 4.22 -22.58
C HIS A 55 7.35 3.19 -22.63
N ASP A 56 7.09 1.95 -22.21
CA ASP A 56 8.08 0.87 -22.20
C ASP A 56 8.51 0.47 -23.62
N THR A 57 7.63 0.64 -24.61
CA THR A 57 7.93 0.38 -26.03
C THR A 57 8.81 1.49 -26.59
N ILE A 58 8.42 2.75 -26.36
CA ILE A 58 9.22 3.91 -26.79
C ILE A 58 10.61 3.91 -26.15
N ALA A 59 10.71 3.57 -24.87
CA ALA A 59 11.98 3.51 -24.15
C ALA A 59 12.95 2.48 -24.78
N LYS A 60 12.44 1.39 -25.36
CA LYS A 60 13.26 0.41 -26.10
C LYS A 60 13.65 0.95 -27.47
N ASP A 61 12.71 1.52 -28.19
CA ASP A 61 12.91 1.93 -29.58
C ASP A 61 13.85 3.14 -29.71
N VAL A 62 13.77 4.10 -28.77
CA VAL A 62 14.61 5.32 -28.73
C VAL A 62 16.11 5.04 -28.70
N ILE A 63 16.53 3.86 -28.23
CA ILE A 63 17.93 3.43 -28.19
C ILE A 63 18.46 3.17 -29.61
N TYR A 64 17.62 2.66 -30.51
CA TYR A 64 18.00 2.23 -31.86
C TYR A 64 17.76 3.30 -32.93
N VAL A 65 17.08 4.40 -32.60
CA VAL A 65 16.80 5.50 -33.53
C VAL A 65 18.03 6.41 -33.66
N ARG A 66 18.59 6.48 -34.88
CA ARG A 66 19.73 7.35 -35.23
C ARG A 66 19.33 8.79 -35.58
N SER A 67 18.12 9.01 -36.08
CA SER A 67 17.62 10.36 -36.43
C SER A 67 17.29 11.16 -35.17
N VAL A 68 17.87 12.36 -35.06
CA VAL A 68 17.68 13.25 -33.90
C VAL A 68 16.23 13.73 -33.81
N GLU A 69 15.61 14.09 -34.93
CA GLU A 69 14.22 14.55 -34.98
C GLU A 69 13.22 13.48 -34.55
N ARG A 70 13.40 12.25 -35.06
CA ARG A 70 12.56 11.11 -34.68
C ARG A 70 12.73 10.75 -33.21
N ARG A 71 13.94 10.88 -32.68
CA ARG A 71 14.23 10.64 -31.25
C ARG A 71 13.54 11.68 -30.37
N LYS A 72 13.57 12.95 -30.76
CA LYS A 72 12.90 14.05 -30.04
C LYS A 72 11.38 13.84 -30.01
N ALA A 73 10.77 13.51 -31.15
CA ALA A 73 9.34 13.23 -31.24
C ALA A 73 8.91 12.05 -30.34
N LEU A 74 9.70 10.96 -30.32
CA LEU A 74 9.43 9.82 -29.44
C LEU A 74 9.52 10.18 -27.95
N LEU A 75 10.51 10.99 -27.56
CA LEU A 75 10.64 11.47 -26.18
C LEU A 75 9.49 12.39 -25.76
N GLU A 76 9.01 13.25 -26.65
CA GLU A 76 7.82 14.07 -26.41
C GLU A 76 6.57 13.19 -26.20
N ILE A 77 6.36 12.17 -27.03
CA ILE A 77 5.26 11.22 -26.86
C ILE A 77 5.38 10.48 -25.51
N ALA A 78 6.58 10.03 -25.13
CA ALA A 78 6.80 9.38 -23.84
C ALA A 78 6.53 10.32 -22.65
N TYR A 79 6.92 11.59 -22.77
CA TYR A 79 6.64 12.61 -21.77
C TYR A 79 5.13 12.83 -21.60
N PHE A 80 4.39 13.04 -22.70
CA PHE A 80 2.93 13.19 -22.66
C PHE A 80 2.24 11.94 -22.12
N ALA A 81 2.66 10.75 -22.52
CA ALA A 81 2.13 9.49 -22.01
C ALA A 81 2.33 9.36 -20.49
N ASN A 82 3.48 9.78 -19.97
CA ASN A 82 3.73 9.82 -18.53
C ASN A 82 2.86 10.86 -17.83
N ALA A 83 2.71 12.07 -18.38
CA ALA A 83 1.86 13.12 -17.81
C ALA A 83 0.41 12.65 -17.66
N VAL A 84 -0.18 12.09 -18.73
CA VAL A 84 -1.55 11.55 -18.71
C VAL A 84 -1.65 10.36 -17.75
N ARG A 85 -0.60 9.54 -17.63
CA ARG A 85 -0.56 8.43 -16.67
C ARG A 85 -0.59 8.95 -15.23
N TYR A 86 0.17 10.00 -14.92
CA TYR A 86 0.17 10.61 -13.59
C TYR A 86 -1.18 11.27 -13.27
N ASP A 87 -1.83 11.92 -14.25
CA ASP A 87 -3.19 12.44 -14.08
C ASP A 87 -4.21 11.31 -13.85
N ALA A 88 -4.08 10.18 -14.55
CA ALA A 88 -4.92 9.01 -14.29
C ALA A 88 -4.68 8.42 -12.89
N GLU A 89 -3.43 8.41 -12.40
CA GLU A 89 -3.11 8.02 -11.03
C GLU A 89 -3.69 9.00 -10.00
N ARG A 90 -3.66 10.30 -10.29
CA ARG A 90 -4.31 11.35 -9.48
C ARG A 90 -5.83 11.19 -9.45
N LEU A 91 -6.48 10.88 -10.57
CA LEU A 91 -7.92 10.61 -10.62
C LEU A 91 -8.30 9.32 -9.88
N ILE A 92 -7.44 8.31 -9.90
CA ILE A 92 -7.60 7.12 -9.05
C ILE A 92 -7.45 7.50 -7.57
N ALA A 93 -6.57 8.45 -7.22
CA ALA A 93 -6.53 8.98 -5.85
C ALA A 93 -7.81 9.76 -5.50
N MET A 94 -8.42 10.49 -6.44
CA MET A 94 -9.75 11.10 -6.25
C MET A 94 -10.86 10.05 -6.04
N TYR A 95 -10.65 8.79 -6.40
CA TYR A 95 -11.58 7.72 -6.04
C TYR A 95 -11.66 7.49 -4.52
N GLU A 96 -10.59 7.75 -3.76
CA GLU A 96 -10.63 7.73 -2.29
C GLU A 96 -11.56 8.84 -1.76
N GLN A 97 -11.59 10.00 -2.42
CA GLN A 97 -12.56 11.07 -2.14
C GLN A 97 -13.99 10.66 -2.52
N ASN A 98 -14.19 10.00 -3.66
CA ASN A 98 -15.51 9.48 -4.04
C ASN A 98 -16.01 8.38 -3.10
N MET A 99 -15.13 7.54 -2.55
CA MET A 99 -15.49 6.55 -1.53
C MET A 99 -16.01 7.24 -0.25
N LEU A 100 -15.33 8.30 0.19
CA LEU A 100 -15.79 9.14 1.30
C LEU A 100 -17.16 9.78 1.02
N GLN A 101 -17.37 10.29 -0.21
CA GLN A 101 -18.63 10.94 -0.60
C GLN A 101 -19.81 9.96 -0.77
N ASN A 102 -19.55 8.76 -1.30
CA ASN A 102 -20.61 7.80 -1.64
C ASN A 102 -21.07 6.95 -0.44
N TYR A 103 -20.16 6.56 0.45
CA TYR A 103 -20.48 5.67 1.58
C TYR A 103 -20.60 6.40 2.91
N GLY A 104 -20.01 7.60 3.03
CA GLY A 104 -19.91 8.34 4.29
C GLY A 104 -18.83 7.76 5.22
N ILE A 105 -18.28 8.64 6.08
CA ILE A 105 -17.16 8.30 6.98
C ILE A 105 -17.56 7.19 7.96
N ASP A 106 -18.76 7.25 8.53
CA ASP A 106 -19.22 6.30 9.56
C ASP A 106 -19.35 4.86 9.05
N ALA A 107 -19.80 4.68 7.81
CA ALA A 107 -19.89 3.36 7.20
C ALA A 107 -18.48 2.79 6.96
N LEU A 108 -17.58 3.61 6.40
CA LEU A 108 -16.20 3.22 6.15
C LEU A 108 -15.47 2.86 7.44
N GLU A 109 -15.69 3.60 8.52
CA GLU A 109 -15.08 3.34 9.82
C GLU A 109 -15.39 1.91 10.32
N LYS A 110 -16.64 1.46 10.19
CA LYS A 110 -17.04 0.10 10.58
C LYS A 110 -16.28 -0.97 9.80
N HIS A 111 -16.13 -0.78 8.49
CA HIS A 111 -15.42 -1.74 7.64
C HIS A 111 -13.90 -1.69 7.86
N PHE A 112 -13.33 -0.49 8.08
CA PHE A 112 -11.92 -0.36 8.45
C PHE A 112 -11.62 -0.96 9.81
N LYS A 113 -12.50 -0.83 10.81
CA LYS A 113 -12.36 -1.52 12.11
C LYS A 113 -12.21 -3.03 11.94
N GLN A 114 -13.02 -3.66 11.08
CA GLN A 114 -12.90 -5.09 10.78
C GLN A 114 -11.54 -5.45 10.16
N LEU A 115 -11.03 -4.61 9.24
CA LEU A 115 -9.71 -4.80 8.63
C LEU A 115 -8.58 -4.62 9.65
N ILE A 116 -8.71 -3.64 10.55
CA ILE A 116 -7.76 -3.37 11.64
C ILE A 116 -7.72 -4.55 12.61
N GLU A 117 -8.87 -5.07 13.03
CA GLU A 117 -8.97 -6.25 13.88
C GLU A 117 -8.35 -7.48 13.21
N SER A 118 -8.60 -7.66 11.90
CA SER A 118 -7.99 -8.75 11.12
C SER A 118 -6.47 -8.62 11.02
N ALA A 119 -5.95 -7.40 10.90
CA ALA A 119 -4.52 -7.12 10.91
C ALA A 119 -3.90 -7.40 12.30
N LYS A 120 -4.59 -7.02 13.39
CA LYS A 120 -4.20 -7.33 14.78
C LYS A 120 -4.14 -8.83 15.05
N ALA A 121 -5.07 -9.60 14.49
CA ALA A 121 -5.17 -11.05 14.68
C ALA A 121 -4.02 -11.86 14.04
N GLY A 122 -3.16 -11.21 13.25
CA GLY A 122 -1.89 -11.77 12.79
C GLY A 122 -2.04 -12.79 11.65
N MET A 123 -2.39 -14.04 11.95
CA MET A 123 -2.28 -15.17 11.00
C MET A 123 -3.60 -15.62 10.37
N SER A 124 -4.75 -15.13 10.84
CA SER A 124 -6.07 -15.67 10.46
C SER A 124 -6.66 -15.12 9.16
N GLY A 125 -6.02 -14.11 8.55
CA GLY A 125 -6.60 -13.42 7.39
C GLY A 125 -7.86 -12.66 7.77
N ILE A 126 -8.69 -12.31 6.79
CA ILE A 126 -10.02 -11.74 7.07
C ILE A 126 -11.00 -12.90 7.32
N VAL A 127 -11.63 -12.90 8.50
CA VAL A 127 -12.59 -13.93 8.91
C VAL A 127 -13.84 -13.87 8.02
N LYS A 128 -14.25 -15.00 7.42
CA LYS A 128 -15.48 -15.11 6.62
C LYS A 128 -16.71 -15.24 7.55
N PRO A 129 -17.90 -14.72 7.18
CA PRO A 129 -18.24 -14.05 5.92
C PRO A 129 -17.85 -12.56 5.89
N VAL A 130 -17.46 -12.07 4.71
CA VAL A 130 -17.01 -10.68 4.50
C VAL A 130 -18.01 -9.97 3.59
N ASP A 131 -18.45 -8.78 3.99
CA ASP A 131 -19.32 -7.94 3.17
C ASP A 131 -18.61 -7.48 1.89
N SER A 132 -19.38 -7.20 0.84
CA SER A 132 -18.86 -6.81 -0.48
C SER A 132 -17.97 -5.57 -0.39
N LEU A 133 -18.36 -4.58 0.43
CA LEU A 133 -17.57 -3.36 0.63
C LEU A 133 -16.27 -3.64 1.39
N THR A 134 -16.32 -4.40 2.49
CA THR A 134 -15.10 -4.80 3.22
C THR A 134 -14.13 -5.55 2.31
N HIS A 135 -14.64 -6.41 1.43
CA HIS A 135 -13.82 -7.15 0.48
C HIS A 135 -13.18 -6.24 -0.59
N GLU A 136 -13.91 -5.23 -1.08
CA GLU A 136 -13.33 -4.22 -1.98
C GLU A 136 -12.26 -3.37 -1.29
N LEU A 137 -12.53 -2.88 -0.07
CA LEU A 137 -11.56 -2.14 0.73
C LEU A 137 -10.32 -3.01 1.04
N ALA A 138 -10.52 -4.28 1.35
CA ALA A 138 -9.44 -5.22 1.58
C ALA A 138 -8.51 -5.36 0.37
N ARG A 139 -9.03 -5.40 -0.86
CA ARG A 139 -8.19 -5.47 -2.07
C ARG A 139 -7.23 -4.30 -2.21
N HIS A 140 -7.59 -3.14 -1.65
CA HIS A 140 -6.83 -1.91 -1.78
C HIS A 140 -5.89 -1.65 -0.59
N TYR A 141 -6.39 -1.86 0.62
CA TYR A 141 -5.68 -1.49 1.85
C TYR A 141 -5.15 -2.69 2.62
N TYR A 142 -5.71 -3.88 2.46
CA TYR A 142 -5.26 -5.06 3.19
C TYR A 142 -4.18 -5.82 2.41
N ALA A 143 -3.05 -6.05 3.06
CA ALA A 143 -1.87 -6.71 2.49
C ALA A 143 -1.57 -7.99 3.28
N PRO A 144 -2.24 -9.12 2.95
CA PRO A 144 -1.89 -10.41 3.51
C PRO A 144 -0.60 -10.91 2.87
N MET A 145 0.44 -11.09 3.68
CA MET A 145 1.71 -11.64 3.23
C MET A 145 1.84 -13.08 3.69
N HIS A 146 1.87 -14.01 2.75
CA HIS A 146 2.12 -15.42 3.02
C HIS A 146 3.62 -15.75 3.07
N PRO A 147 4.05 -16.75 3.87
CA PRO A 147 5.45 -17.08 4.08
C PRO A 147 6.06 -17.79 2.85
N THR A 148 5.21 -18.39 2.02
CA THR A 148 5.60 -19.00 0.73
C THR A 148 6.06 -17.96 -0.29
N VAL A 149 5.64 -16.69 -0.13
CA VAL A 149 5.95 -15.58 -1.06
C VAL A 149 6.85 -14.53 -0.40
N HIS A 150 6.82 -14.42 0.92
CA HIS A 150 7.50 -13.39 1.72
C HIS A 150 8.23 -14.01 2.92
N HIS A 151 9.24 -13.34 3.48
CA HIS A 151 10.04 -13.89 4.61
C HIS A 151 9.25 -14.14 5.91
N PHE A 152 8.04 -13.59 6.04
CA PHE A 152 7.23 -13.73 7.25
C PHE A 152 5.74 -13.56 6.96
N THR A 153 4.89 -14.33 7.64
CA THR A 153 3.43 -14.19 7.65
C THR A 153 3.00 -12.92 8.34
N ALA A 154 2.44 -11.97 7.62
CA ALA A 154 1.89 -10.78 8.26
C ALA A 154 0.66 -10.30 7.52
N ASN A 155 -0.39 -10.01 8.29
CA ASN A 155 -1.53 -9.26 7.83
C ASN A 155 -1.29 -7.79 8.15
N MET A 156 -1.01 -7.01 7.11
CA MET A 156 -0.70 -5.58 7.25
C MET A 156 -1.77 -4.74 6.59
N LEU A 157 -1.88 -3.49 7.03
CA LEU A 157 -2.62 -2.45 6.33
C LEU A 157 -1.65 -1.55 5.59
N ARG A 158 -1.94 -1.26 4.33
CA ARG A 158 -1.23 -0.24 3.56
C ARG A 158 -1.63 1.13 4.10
N LEU A 159 -0.63 1.95 4.41
CA LEU A 159 -0.84 3.34 4.76
C LEU A 159 -1.06 4.18 3.50
N THR A 160 -2.15 4.94 3.54
CA THR A 160 -2.57 6.03 2.66
C THR A 160 -3.21 7.12 3.53
N ASP A 161 -3.43 8.31 2.99
CA ASP A 161 -4.09 9.40 3.71
C ASP A 161 -5.46 9.01 4.27
N LEU A 162 -6.23 8.18 3.55
CA LEU A 162 -7.49 7.67 4.06
C LEU A 162 -7.30 6.78 5.30
N THR A 163 -6.40 5.80 5.22
CA THR A 163 -6.15 4.90 6.36
C THR A 163 -5.53 5.61 7.56
N MET A 164 -4.75 6.68 7.32
CA MET A 164 -4.17 7.52 8.37
C MET A 164 -5.25 8.14 9.25
N GLN A 165 -6.38 8.57 8.68
CA GLN A 165 -7.49 9.13 9.45
C GLN A 165 -8.07 8.13 10.45
N PHE A 166 -8.16 6.85 10.07
CA PHE A 166 -8.72 5.80 10.92
C PHE A 166 -7.71 5.21 11.91
N LEU A 167 -6.41 5.34 11.62
CA LEU A 167 -5.33 4.75 12.40
C LEU A 167 -4.60 5.77 13.27
N LYS A 168 -4.98 7.05 13.18
CA LYS A 168 -4.38 8.15 13.93
C LYS A 168 -4.24 7.81 15.42
N ASP A 169 -3.08 8.13 15.98
CA ASP A 169 -2.74 7.94 17.39
C ASP A 169 -2.66 6.47 17.86
N MET A 170 -2.87 5.49 16.98
CA MET A 170 -2.63 4.08 17.29
C MET A 170 -1.13 3.78 17.29
N LYS A 171 -0.68 2.93 18.22
CA LYS A 171 0.68 2.39 18.18
C LYS A 171 0.77 1.32 17.10
N ALA A 172 1.78 1.38 16.25
CA ALA A 172 1.92 0.46 15.13
C ALA A 172 3.37 0.08 14.84
N GLU A 173 3.56 -1.13 14.30
CA GLU A 173 4.80 -1.51 13.64
C GLU A 173 4.74 -1.10 12.16
N PHE A 174 5.66 -0.22 11.75
CA PHE A 174 5.81 0.25 10.39
C PHE A 174 6.76 -0.64 9.60
N TYR A 175 6.39 -0.90 8.35
CA TYR A 175 7.14 -1.67 7.38
C TYR A 175 7.20 -0.89 6.07
N THR A 176 8.37 -0.84 5.45
CA THR A 176 8.54 -0.30 4.10
C THR A 176 8.60 -1.44 3.11
N GLY A 177 7.76 -1.41 2.07
CA GLY A 177 7.70 -2.46 1.05
C GLY A 177 7.96 -1.92 -0.34
N TYR A 178 8.63 -2.72 -1.17
CA TYR A 178 8.83 -2.42 -2.58
C TYR A 178 8.63 -3.63 -3.48
N LYS A 179 8.35 -3.35 -4.75
CA LYS A 179 8.24 -4.32 -5.82
C LYS A 179 9.03 -3.85 -7.04
N VAL A 180 9.95 -4.67 -7.52
CA VAL A 180 10.81 -4.37 -8.67
C VAL A 180 11.03 -5.63 -9.52
N ASP A 181 11.35 -5.47 -10.80
CA ASP A 181 11.70 -6.60 -11.65
C ASP A 181 13.12 -7.08 -11.29
N LEU A 182 13.33 -8.40 -11.24
CA LEU A 182 14.64 -8.96 -10.86
C LEU A 182 15.74 -8.54 -11.83
N LYS A 183 15.42 -8.41 -13.13
CA LYS A 183 16.38 -7.94 -14.15
C LYS A 183 17.03 -6.60 -13.79
N ASP A 184 16.29 -5.69 -13.17
CA ASP A 184 16.78 -4.36 -12.85
C ASP A 184 17.57 -4.39 -11.54
N LEU A 185 17.10 -5.17 -10.55
CA LEU A 185 17.79 -5.32 -9.26
C LEU A 185 19.11 -6.11 -9.39
N ALA A 186 19.14 -7.16 -10.22
CA ALA A 186 20.29 -8.04 -10.41
C ALA A 186 21.09 -7.75 -11.70
N SER A 187 20.87 -6.59 -12.34
CA SER A 187 21.64 -6.22 -13.53
C SER A 187 23.14 -6.12 -13.20
N PRO A 188 24.03 -6.79 -13.93
CA PRO A 188 25.48 -6.68 -13.77
C PRO A 188 26.04 -5.39 -14.37
N PHE A 189 25.25 -4.69 -15.21
CA PHE A 189 25.68 -3.50 -15.94
C PHE A 189 25.34 -2.18 -15.23
N THR A 190 24.57 -2.24 -14.15
CA THR A 190 24.21 -1.05 -13.34
C THR A 190 25.26 -0.84 -12.26
N ARG A 191 25.72 0.41 -12.09
CA ARG A 191 26.66 0.75 -11.03
C ARG A 191 26.03 0.56 -9.66
N VAL A 192 26.84 0.08 -8.72
CA VAL A 192 26.46 -0.15 -7.34
C VAL A 192 27.10 0.95 -6.52
N ALA A 193 26.27 1.81 -5.92
CA ALA A 193 26.74 2.92 -5.10
C ALA A 193 27.26 2.46 -3.74
N ASN A 194 26.70 1.36 -3.19
CA ASN A 194 27.18 0.74 -1.96
C ASN A 194 27.10 -0.78 -2.08
N VAL A 195 28.27 -1.41 -2.19
CA VAL A 195 28.41 -2.85 -2.42
C VAL A 195 27.88 -3.66 -1.25
N LEU A 196 28.09 -3.20 0.00
CA LEU A 196 27.62 -3.91 1.19
C LEU A 196 26.10 -3.99 1.20
N LEU A 197 25.41 -2.86 1.06
CA LEU A 197 23.94 -2.79 1.01
C LEU A 197 23.33 -3.71 -0.06
N GLN A 198 23.97 -3.78 -1.23
CA GLN A 198 23.52 -4.65 -2.31
C GLN A 198 23.78 -6.14 -2.03
N LEU A 199 24.83 -6.47 -1.29
CA LEU A 199 25.28 -7.85 -1.06
C LEU A 199 24.24 -8.65 -0.28
N ALA A 200 23.59 -8.04 0.71
CA ALA A 200 22.50 -8.65 1.47
C ALA A 200 21.32 -9.05 0.58
N GLU A 201 20.88 -8.14 -0.29
CA GLU A 201 19.84 -8.39 -1.29
C GLU A 201 20.27 -9.47 -2.27
N PHE A 202 21.51 -9.40 -2.76
CA PHE A 202 22.02 -10.33 -3.75
C PHE A 202 22.10 -11.77 -3.23
N LEU A 203 22.59 -11.96 -2.00
CA LEU A 203 22.63 -13.27 -1.35
C LEU A 203 21.23 -13.83 -1.12
N GLU A 204 20.29 -12.99 -0.66
CA GLU A 204 18.90 -13.40 -0.45
C GLU A 204 18.20 -13.78 -1.78
N LEU A 205 18.56 -13.11 -2.88
CA LEU A 205 18.07 -13.44 -4.22
C LEU A 205 18.65 -14.76 -4.74
N LEU A 206 19.94 -15.01 -4.51
CA LEU A 206 20.59 -16.28 -4.87
C LEU A 206 19.92 -17.47 -4.18
N MET A 207 19.62 -17.34 -2.88
CA MET A 207 18.94 -18.38 -2.10
C MET A 207 17.53 -18.71 -2.64
N ARG A 208 16.86 -17.76 -3.30
CA ARG A 208 15.49 -17.93 -3.81
C ARG A 208 15.39 -18.56 -5.19
N LYS A 209 16.50 -18.77 -5.91
CA LYS A 209 16.55 -19.36 -7.27
C LYS A 209 15.53 -18.74 -8.26
N LYS A 210 15.27 -17.43 -8.16
CA LYS A 210 14.28 -16.76 -9.02
C LYS A 210 14.79 -16.54 -10.44
N GLY A 211 13.94 -16.76 -11.43
CA GLY A 211 14.25 -16.45 -12.83
C GLY A 211 14.31 -14.93 -13.09
N ARG A 212 15.13 -14.49 -14.06
CA ARG A 212 15.34 -13.05 -14.38
C ARG A 212 14.06 -12.25 -14.69
N ARG A 213 12.99 -12.90 -15.16
CA ARG A 213 11.68 -12.28 -15.47
C ARG A 213 10.77 -12.17 -14.24
N GLU A 214 11.17 -12.74 -13.12
CA GLU A 214 10.38 -12.71 -11.90
C GLU A 214 10.45 -11.36 -11.20
N LYS A 215 9.47 -11.14 -10.33
CA LYS A 215 9.33 -9.90 -9.56
C LYS A 215 9.82 -10.13 -8.15
N VAL A 216 10.67 -9.23 -7.69
CA VAL A 216 11.12 -9.18 -6.30
C VAL A 216 10.11 -8.36 -5.52
N ARG A 217 9.65 -8.91 -4.41
CA ARG A 217 8.81 -8.23 -3.43
C ARG A 217 9.50 -8.38 -2.09
N LYS A 218 9.86 -7.27 -1.47
CA LYS A 218 10.48 -7.30 -0.15
C LYS A 218 9.83 -6.27 0.75
N LYS A 219 9.85 -6.57 2.04
CA LYS A 219 9.53 -5.67 3.13
C LYS A 219 10.76 -5.54 4.01
N ALA A 220 11.06 -4.32 4.42
CA ALA A 220 11.97 -4.06 5.51
C ALA A 220 11.12 -3.56 6.69
N ARG A 221 11.51 -3.93 7.91
CA ARG A 221 10.93 -3.28 9.07
C ARG A 221 11.43 -1.85 9.09
N GLY A 222 10.50 -0.91 9.15
CA GLY A 222 10.79 0.51 9.24
C GLY A 222 10.99 0.86 10.70
N HIS A 223 9.91 0.94 11.48
CA HIS A 223 9.93 1.60 12.79
C HIS A 223 8.82 1.04 13.70
N TYR A 224 8.88 1.29 15.01
CA TYR A 224 7.74 1.10 15.91
C TYR A 224 7.40 2.41 16.59
N GLY A 225 6.19 2.89 16.36
CA GLY A 225 5.83 4.26 16.69
C GLY A 225 4.34 4.49 16.80
N ILE A 226 3.96 5.76 16.79
CA ILE A 226 2.57 6.19 16.77
C ILE A 226 2.22 6.58 15.33
N VAL A 227 1.02 6.25 14.87
CA VAL A 227 0.56 6.65 13.54
C VAL A 227 0.25 8.15 13.55
N HIS A 228 1.25 8.92 13.13
CA HIS A 228 1.20 10.37 12.95
C HIS A 228 1.91 10.77 11.65
N TYR A 229 1.54 11.90 11.06
CA TYR A 229 2.15 12.38 9.81
C TYR A 229 3.63 12.73 9.97
N ASP A 230 4.02 13.22 11.15
CA ASP A 230 5.41 13.57 11.45
C ASP A 230 6.24 12.38 11.97
N GLU A 231 5.63 11.18 12.05
CA GLU A 231 6.34 10.01 12.57
C GLU A 231 7.52 9.66 11.64
N PRO A 232 8.75 9.56 12.18
CA PRO A 232 9.89 9.16 11.38
C PRO A 232 9.80 7.67 11.06
N VAL A 233 9.88 7.32 9.78
CA VAL A 233 9.91 5.93 9.33
C VAL A 233 11.24 5.65 8.69
N HIS A 234 11.95 4.64 9.19
CA HIS A 234 13.21 4.21 8.59
C HIS A 234 12.98 3.67 7.17
N THR A 235 13.58 4.34 6.19
CA THR A 235 13.46 4.01 4.78
C THR A 235 14.72 3.31 4.27
N ILE A 236 15.87 3.64 4.87
CA ILE A 236 17.17 3.02 4.61
C ILE A 236 17.54 2.11 5.76
N VAL A 237 17.77 0.84 5.42
CA VAL A 237 18.17 -0.20 6.36
C VAL A 237 19.43 -0.85 5.81
N ASP A 238 20.42 -1.00 6.68
CA ASP A 238 21.69 -1.63 6.35
C ASP A 238 21.59 -3.17 6.29
N VAL A 239 22.65 -3.82 5.80
CA VAL A 239 22.81 -5.29 5.77
C VAL A 239 22.57 -5.93 7.13
N ASN A 240 23.01 -5.25 8.20
CA ASN A 240 22.84 -5.70 9.57
C ASN A 240 21.43 -5.46 10.12
N LEU A 241 20.48 -5.07 9.26
CA LEU A 241 19.11 -4.67 9.63
C LEU A 241 19.07 -3.46 10.58
N ILE A 242 20.14 -2.67 10.58
CA ILE A 242 20.25 -1.44 11.37
C ILE A 242 19.65 -0.30 10.55
N PRO A 243 18.70 0.48 11.10
CA PRO A 243 18.20 1.66 10.42
C PRO A 243 19.29 2.71 10.29
N VAL A 244 19.46 3.25 9.07
CA VAL A 244 20.48 4.26 8.77
C VAL A 244 19.88 5.64 8.64
N ASP A 245 18.72 5.72 7.96
CA ASP A 245 18.09 6.99 7.65
C ASP A 245 16.57 6.86 7.60
N GLU A 246 15.91 7.97 7.88
CA GLU A 246 14.47 8.08 8.07
C GLU A 246 13.87 9.24 7.31
N LEU A 247 12.61 9.07 6.93
CA LEU A 247 11.80 10.14 6.38
C LEU A 247 10.52 10.24 7.20
N PRO A 248 10.00 11.45 7.43
CA PRO A 248 8.71 11.61 8.07
C PRO A 248 7.63 11.02 7.15
N LEU A 249 6.60 10.44 7.76
CA LEU A 249 5.54 9.74 7.04
C LEU A 249 4.83 10.65 6.03
N ASN A 250 4.67 11.94 6.34
CA ASN A 250 4.13 12.95 5.43
C ASN A 250 4.93 13.03 4.12
N THR A 251 6.26 13.07 4.20
CA THR A 251 7.12 13.06 3.02
C THR A 251 7.00 11.75 2.24
N ILE A 252 6.89 10.62 2.93
CA ILE A 252 6.76 9.31 2.27
C ILE A 252 5.44 9.18 1.51
N LEU A 253 4.34 9.65 2.10
CA LEU A 253 3.00 9.59 1.49
C LEU A 253 2.81 10.68 0.42
N GLY A 254 3.26 11.90 0.69
CA GLY A 254 3.11 13.06 -0.19
C GLY A 254 4.11 13.10 -1.35
N ASN A 255 5.32 12.58 -1.16
CA ASN A 255 6.38 12.55 -2.18
C ASN A 255 6.96 11.15 -2.35
N THR A 256 6.25 10.35 -3.16
CA THR A 256 6.64 8.96 -3.41
C THR A 256 7.98 8.82 -4.13
N TYR A 257 8.44 9.88 -4.80
CA TYR A 257 9.73 9.89 -5.50
C TYR A 257 10.91 9.95 -4.50
N GLU A 258 10.82 10.78 -3.46
CA GLU A 258 11.85 10.82 -2.41
C GLU A 258 11.94 9.48 -1.68
N PHE A 259 10.80 8.87 -1.38
CA PHE A 259 10.78 7.52 -0.81
C PHE A 259 11.42 6.49 -1.75
N ALA A 260 11.14 6.56 -3.05
CA ALA A 260 11.76 5.70 -4.05
C ALA A 260 13.28 5.91 -4.14
N ARG A 261 13.74 7.16 -4.02
CA ARG A 261 15.16 7.51 -4.01
C ARG A 261 15.87 6.95 -2.78
N HIS A 262 15.32 7.16 -1.57
CA HIS A 262 15.84 6.57 -0.34
C HIS A 262 15.88 5.05 -0.43
N LYS A 263 14.82 4.42 -0.97
CA LYS A 263 14.79 2.97 -1.09
C LYS A 263 15.80 2.45 -2.12
N ALA A 264 15.99 3.15 -3.23
CA ALA A 264 17.02 2.85 -4.21
C ALA A 264 18.44 2.92 -3.61
N MET A 265 18.69 3.92 -2.75
CA MET A 265 19.95 4.04 -2.00
C MET A 265 20.14 2.88 -1.03
N SER A 266 19.09 2.47 -0.30
CA SER A 266 19.11 1.30 0.59
C SER A 266 19.44 -0.01 -0.13
N LEU A 267 19.13 -0.11 -1.43
CA LEU A 267 19.47 -1.27 -2.26
C LEU A 267 20.84 -1.14 -2.94
N GLY A 268 21.57 -0.05 -2.66
CA GLY A 268 22.87 0.24 -3.27
C GLY A 268 22.78 0.64 -4.75
N LYS A 269 21.59 0.94 -5.29
CA LYS A 269 21.38 1.23 -6.72
C LYS A 269 20.47 2.44 -6.91
N PRO A 270 20.99 3.68 -6.87
CA PRO A 270 20.18 4.90 -6.95
C PRO A 270 19.37 5.02 -8.26
N GLU A 271 19.86 4.43 -9.35
CA GLU A 271 19.16 4.36 -10.64
C GLU A 271 17.82 3.59 -10.58
N LEU A 272 17.59 2.76 -9.55
CA LEU A 272 16.33 2.03 -9.38
C LEU A 272 15.15 2.93 -8.97
N ALA A 273 15.40 4.17 -8.55
CA ALA A 273 14.35 5.07 -8.07
C ALA A 273 13.16 5.21 -9.04
N THR A 274 13.42 5.19 -10.35
CA THR A 274 12.38 5.29 -11.39
C THR A 274 11.83 3.94 -11.86
N LYS A 275 12.41 2.82 -11.42
CA LYS A 275 12.10 1.47 -11.89
C LYS A 275 11.24 0.65 -10.94
N PHE A 276 10.94 1.17 -9.76
CA PHE A 276 10.02 0.50 -8.85
C PHE A 276 8.61 0.44 -9.42
N MET A 277 8.01 -0.75 -9.39
CA MET A 277 6.60 -0.94 -9.80
C MET A 277 5.62 -0.51 -8.72
N ALA A 278 6.01 -0.67 -7.46
CA ALA A 278 5.22 -0.25 -6.31
C ALA A 278 6.16 0.00 -5.13
N LEU A 279 5.94 1.11 -4.44
CA LEU A 279 6.42 1.37 -3.08
C LEU A 279 5.21 1.61 -2.19
N GLY A 280 5.34 1.27 -0.92
CA GLY A 280 4.32 1.60 0.08
C GLY A 280 4.84 1.41 1.49
N VAL A 281 4.20 2.11 2.41
CA VAL A 281 4.33 1.85 3.84
C VAL A 281 3.17 0.96 4.27
N TYR A 282 3.48 -0.01 5.11
CA TYR A 282 2.54 -0.97 5.65
C TYR A 282 2.64 -0.96 7.16
N ILE A 283 1.52 -1.14 7.84
CA ILE A 283 1.48 -1.16 9.30
C ILE A 283 0.76 -2.37 9.85
N ILE A 284 1.20 -2.79 11.03
CA ILE A 284 0.46 -3.69 11.90
C ILE A 284 0.06 -2.89 13.13
N PRO A 285 -1.21 -2.47 13.25
CA PRO A 285 -1.67 -1.71 14.41
C PRO A 285 -1.71 -2.60 15.65
N GLU A 286 -1.34 -2.03 16.80
CA GLU A 286 -1.42 -2.61 18.15
C GLU A 286 -1.00 -4.09 18.24
N ARG A 287 0.08 -4.45 17.55
CA ARG A 287 0.60 -5.82 17.64
C ARG A 287 0.96 -6.12 19.10
N LYS A 288 0.32 -7.14 19.69
CA LYS A 288 0.71 -7.68 21.01
C LYS A 288 2.12 -8.27 20.87
N VAL A 289 3.15 -7.49 21.16
CA VAL A 289 4.52 -8.00 21.26
C VAL A 289 4.56 -8.93 22.48
N PHE A 290 4.63 -10.24 22.27
CA PHE A 290 4.99 -11.17 23.33
C PHE A 290 6.44 -10.87 23.73
N LYS A 291 6.63 -10.11 24.81
CA LYS A 291 7.95 -9.92 25.42
C LYS A 291 8.34 -11.24 26.07
N LYS A 292 9.19 -12.03 25.41
CA LYS A 292 9.84 -13.18 26.05
C LYS A 292 11.13 -12.68 26.69
N GLU A 293 11.14 -12.59 28.01
CA GLU A 293 12.37 -12.32 28.74
C GLU A 293 13.18 -13.62 28.79
N SER A 294 14.40 -13.59 28.26
CA SER A 294 15.34 -14.71 28.37
C SER A 294 16.54 -14.30 29.20
N PHE A 295 16.87 -15.09 30.22
CA PHE A 295 18.11 -14.96 30.95
C PHE A 295 19.21 -15.67 30.16
N GLU A 296 20.24 -14.94 29.76
CA GLU A 296 21.42 -15.53 29.14
C GLU A 296 22.57 -15.51 30.13
N ARG A 297 23.32 -16.61 30.18
CA ARG A 297 24.57 -16.72 30.94
C ARG A 297 25.71 -16.47 29.96
N ASP A 298 26.55 -15.49 30.27
CA ASP A 298 27.81 -15.34 29.56
C ASP A 298 28.71 -16.53 29.91
N ALA A 299 29.25 -17.22 28.90
CA ALA A 299 30.14 -18.35 29.13
C ALA A 299 31.49 -17.91 29.75
N LEU A 300 31.83 -16.63 29.62
CA LEU A 300 33.12 -16.06 30.06
C LEU A 300 33.09 -15.39 31.43
N LEU A 301 31.95 -14.83 31.85
CA LEU A 301 31.92 -13.86 32.95
C LEU A 301 31.03 -14.26 34.14
N SER A 302 30.48 -15.47 34.14
CA SER A 302 29.76 -16.11 35.27
C SER A 302 28.66 -15.27 35.96
N TYR A 303 28.18 -14.20 35.34
CA TYR A 303 26.97 -13.49 35.76
C TYR A 303 25.83 -13.69 34.76
N THR A 304 24.62 -13.89 35.29
CA THR A 304 23.37 -13.86 34.53
C THR A 304 22.96 -12.42 34.32
N PHE A 305 22.84 -11.96 33.07
CA PHE A 305 22.34 -10.63 32.78
C PHE A 305 21.00 -10.70 32.04
N ARG A 306 20.13 -9.74 32.34
CA ARG A 306 18.77 -9.67 31.78
C ARG A 306 18.86 -9.06 30.38
N VAL A 307 18.84 -9.90 29.36
CA VAL A 307 18.81 -9.42 27.97
C VAL A 307 17.36 -9.24 27.54
N ARG A 308 16.99 -8.01 27.22
CA ARG A 308 15.77 -7.74 26.45
C ARG A 308 16.04 -8.13 25.00
N LYS A 309 15.97 -9.43 24.69
CA LYS A 309 15.97 -9.88 23.30
C LYS A 309 14.56 -9.68 22.74
N HIS A 310 14.43 -8.78 21.79
CA HIS A 310 13.30 -8.85 20.87
C HIS A 310 13.53 -10.06 19.95
N THR A 311 13.05 -11.23 20.36
CA THR A 311 13.07 -12.41 19.51
C THR A 311 11.89 -12.33 18.54
N TYR A 312 12.22 -12.09 17.28
CA TYR A 312 11.29 -12.04 16.16
C TYR A 312 11.17 -13.44 15.59
N TRP A 313 10.03 -14.10 15.81
CA TRP A 313 9.55 -15.13 14.90
C TRP A 313 8.69 -14.45 13.86
#